data_AF-A0A927T189-F1
#
_entry.id   AF-A0A927T189-F1
#
_cell.length_a   1.000
_cell.length_b   1.000
_cell.length_c   1.000
_cell.angle_alpha   90.00
_cell.angle_beta   90.00
_cell.angle_gamma   90.00
#
_symmetry.space_group_name_H-M   'P 1'
#
loop_
_entity.id
_entity.type
_entity.pdbx_description
1 polymer ?
#
loop_
_entity_poly.entity_id
_entity_poly.type
_entity_poly.pdbx_seq_one_letter_code
_entity_poly.pdbx_strand_id
1 'polypeptide(L)'
;MGKIYKEANKCETETTINVLYSEKILSIYTNKVDLQRRLYKILGEPKKEYIKGRSVVGSCWEIPLTDVSKINKIILKADLYGM
;
A
#
# COMPACT_ATOMS: atom_id res chain seq x y z
N MET A 1 -21.47 0.16 4.42
CA MET A 1 -21.12 -0.18 3.02
C MET A 1 -19.63 -0.42 2.94
N GLY A 2 -19.18 -1.56 2.40
CA GLY A 2 -17.75 -1.90 2.31
C GLY A 2 -17.05 -1.16 1.17
N LYS A 3 -15.73 -0.94 1.29
CA LYS A 3 -14.91 -0.37 0.20
C LYS A 3 -14.96 -1.28 -1.03
N ILE A 4 -15.25 -0.71 -2.19
CA ILE A 4 -15.26 -1.42 -3.47
C ILE A 4 -13.88 -1.22 -4.11
N TYR A 5 -13.12 -2.30 -4.24
CA TYR A 5 -11.82 -2.26 -4.92
C TYR A 5 -11.99 -2.69 -6.37
N LYS A 6 -11.34 -1.97 -7.29
CA LYS A 6 -11.28 -2.34 -8.70
C LYS A 6 -9.96 -3.06 -8.97
N GLU A 7 -10.04 -4.26 -9.52
CA GLU A 7 -8.85 -4.97 -9.98
C GLU A 7 -8.21 -4.23 -11.15
N ALA A 8 -6.90 -4.00 -11.07
CA ALA A 8 -6.11 -3.52 -12.19
C ALA A 8 -5.96 -4.64 -13.23
N ASN A 9 -5.74 -4.27 -14.49
CA ASN A 9 -5.29 -5.23 -15.49
C ASN A 9 -3.95 -5.84 -15.01
N LYS A 10 -3.73 -7.13 -15.26
CA LYS A 10 -2.49 -7.81 -14.84
C LYS A 10 -1.24 -7.11 -15.35
N CYS A 11 -1.26 -6.64 -16.60
CA CYS A 11 -0.15 -5.91 -17.21
C CYS A 11 0.05 -4.48 -16.65
N GLU A 12 -0.95 -3.93 -15.97
CA GLU A 12 -0.92 -2.59 -15.37
C GLU A 12 -0.80 -2.65 -13.85
N THR A 13 -0.59 -3.84 -13.28
CA THR A 13 -0.43 -4.01 -11.84
C THR A 13 0.94 -3.50 -11.41
N GLU A 14 0.95 -2.56 -10.48
CA GLU A 14 2.13 -1.87 -10.01
C GLU A 14 2.14 -1.82 -8.48
N THR A 15 3.32 -1.96 -7.91
CA THR A 15 3.61 -1.64 -6.51
C THR A 15 4.91 -0.86 -6.48
N THR A 16 4.88 0.33 -5.90
CA THR A 16 6.02 1.24 -5.82
C THR A 16 6.37 1.45 -4.37
N ILE A 17 7.64 1.26 -4.02
CA ILE A 17 8.15 1.46 -2.66
C ILE A 17 9.24 2.52 -2.74
N ASN A 18 9.01 3.68 -2.14
CA ASN A 18 9.92 4.81 -2.13
C ASN A 18 10.43 5.05 -0.71
N VAL A 19 11.75 5.23 -0.57
CA VAL A 19 12.36 5.69 0.68
C VAL A 19 12.72 7.15 0.52
N LEU A 20 11.93 8.02 1.15
CA LEU A 20 12.09 9.47 1.13
C LEU A 20 12.96 9.88 2.32
N TYR A 21 14.27 9.95 2.12
CA TYR A 21 15.23 10.18 3.21
C TYR A 21 15.13 11.57 3.83
N SER A 22 14.88 12.61 3.03
CA SER A 22 14.73 13.99 3.51
C SER A 22 13.52 14.13 4.43
N GLU A 23 12.41 13.52 4.02
CA GLU A 23 11.14 13.49 4.74
C GLU A 23 11.12 12.43 5.86
N LYS A 24 12.10 11.52 5.85
CA LYS A 24 12.21 10.35 6.73
C LYS A 24 10.95 9.48 6.69
N ILE A 25 10.44 9.20 5.48
CA ILE A 25 9.22 8.43 5.24
C ILE A 25 9.47 7.30 4.25
N LEU A 26 8.92 6.12 4.53
CA LEU A 26 8.71 5.03 3.58
C LEU A 26 7.32 5.18 2.97
N SER A 27 7.24 5.40 1.66
CA SER A 27 5.99 5.51 0.92
C SER A 27 5.75 4.24 0.10
N ILE A 28 4.58 3.63 0.25
CA ILE A 28 4.20 2.40 -0.44
C ILE A 28 2.90 2.65 -1.19
N TYR A 29 2.98 2.64 -2.51
CA TYR A 29 1.83 2.64 -3.40
C TYR A 29 1.58 1.25 -3.95
N THR A 30 0.32 0.84 -4.07
CA THR A 30 -0.05 -0.36 -4.82
C THR A 30 -1.46 -0.26 -5.39
N ASN A 31 -1.64 -0.78 -6.60
CA ASN A 31 -2.96 -1.03 -7.20
C ASN A 31 -3.37 -2.52 -7.15
N LYS A 32 -2.51 -3.40 -6.61
CA LYS A 32 -2.83 -4.83 -6.40
C LYS A 32 -3.79 -4.97 -5.22
N VAL A 33 -5.03 -5.38 -5.48
CA VAL A 33 -6.12 -5.41 -4.48
C VAL A 33 -5.78 -6.29 -3.27
N ASP A 34 -5.15 -7.45 -3.48
CA ASP A 34 -4.75 -8.33 -2.37
C ASP A 34 -3.72 -7.67 -1.46
N LEU A 35 -2.75 -6.96 -2.04
CA LEU A 35 -1.74 -6.25 -1.28
C LEU A 35 -2.34 -5.04 -0.57
N GLN A 36 -3.24 -4.29 -1.21
CA GLN A 36 -3.99 -3.21 -0.56
C GLN A 36 -4.72 -3.72 0.70
N ARG A 37 -5.39 -4.87 0.62
CA ARG A 37 -6.09 -5.49 1.75
C ARG A 37 -5.13 -5.96 2.85
N ARG A 38 -3.98 -6.54 2.49
CA ARG A 38 -2.95 -6.95 3.46
C ARG A 38 -2.34 -5.74 4.17
N LEU A 39 -1.96 -4.70 3.44
CA LEU A 39 -1.45 -3.46 4.00
C LEU A 39 -2.48 -2.79 4.91
N TYR A 40 -3.76 -2.77 4.52
CA TYR A 40 -4.83 -2.27 5.38
C TYR A 40 -4.92 -3.01 6.72
N LYS A 41 -4.76 -4.34 6.72
CA LYS A 41 -4.76 -5.15 7.96
C LYS A 41 -3.55 -4.89 8.84
N ILE A 42 -2.38 -4.58 8.25
CA ILE A 42 -1.12 -4.39 8.99
C ILE A 42 -0.96 -2.95 9.48
N LEU A 43 -1.32 -1.97 8.65
CA LEU A 43 -1.03 -0.54 8.83
C LEU A 43 -2.27 0.30 9.12
N GLY A 44 -3.47 -0.24 8.88
CA GLY A 44 -4.71 0.51 8.95
C GLY A 44 -4.97 1.33 7.68
N GLU A 45 -5.69 2.44 7.84
CA GLU A 45 -6.11 3.26 6.71
C GLU A 45 -4.91 3.83 5.93
N PRO A 46 -4.94 3.78 4.58
CA PRO A 46 -3.95 4.45 3.76
C PRO A 46 -4.00 5.96 3.95
N LYS A 47 -2.84 6.61 3.77
CA LYS A 47 -2.75 8.08 3.77
C LYS A 47 -3.52 8.68 2.62
N LYS A 48 -3.54 7.99 1.46
CA LYS A 48 -4.24 8.42 0.25
C LYS A 48 -4.83 7.23 -0.49
N GLU A 49 -6.08 7.36 -0.93
CA GLU A 49 -6.74 6.42 -1.84
C GLU A 49 -6.98 7.09 -3.19
N TYR A 50 -6.73 6.35 -4.26
CA TYR A 50 -7.03 6.75 -5.62
C TYR A 50 -8.37 6.13 -5.99
N ILE A 51 -9.38 6.97 -6.21
CA ILE A 51 -10.77 6.54 -6.46
C ILE A 51 -11.16 6.93 -7.88
N LYS A 52 -11.72 5.99 -8.63
CA LYS A 52 -12.34 6.23 -9.94
C LYS A 52 -13.82 5.87 -9.88
N GLY A 53 -14.69 6.88 -9.96
CA GLY A 53 -16.12 6.71 -9.72
C GLY A 53 -16.40 6.34 -8.26
N ARG A 54 -16.79 5.08 -8.00
CA ARG A 54 -17.04 4.55 -6.65
C ARG A 54 -16.02 3.51 -6.18
N SER A 55 -14.99 3.25 -6.98
CA SER A 55 -14.06 2.15 -6.74
C SER A 55 -12.65 2.65 -6.46
N VAL A 56 -12.01 2.08 -5.44
CA VAL A 56 -10.60 2.29 -5.13
C VAL A 56 -9.77 1.54 -6.16
N VAL A 57 -8.93 2.26 -6.89
CA VAL A 57 -8.03 1.73 -7.92
C VAL A 57 -6.60 1.57 -7.41
N GLY A 58 -6.25 2.21 -6.30
CA GLY A 58 -4.96 2.07 -5.64
C GLY A 58 -4.91 2.84 -4.33
N SER A 59 -3.93 2.50 -3.51
CA SER A 59 -3.78 3.08 -2.17
C SER A 59 -2.31 3.34 -1.88
N CYS A 60 -2.05 4.40 -1.12
CA CYS A 60 -0.72 4.82 -0.69
C CYS A 60 -0.65 4.90 0.83
N TRP A 61 0.36 4.25 1.40
CA TRP A 61 0.72 4.34 2.82
C TRP A 61 2.03 5.09 2.98
N GLU A 62 2.11 5.91 4.01
CA GLU A 62 3.32 6.59 4.42
C GLU A 62 3.64 6.16 5.84
N ILE A 63 4.83 5.61 6.03
CA ILE A 63 5.32 5.13 7.33
C ILE A 63 6.57 5.93 7.68
N PRO A 64 6.62 6.62 8.83
CA PRO A 64 7.84 7.25 9.30
C PRO A 64 8.97 6.22 9.45
N LEU A 65 10.19 6.55 9.03
CA LEU A 65 11.36 5.67 9.16
C LEU A 65 11.73 5.36 10.62
N THR A 66 11.25 6.16 11.56
CA THR A 66 11.37 5.90 13.01
C THR A 66 10.52 4.72 13.47
N ASP A 67 9.47 4.35 12.71
CA ASP A 67 8.51 3.31 13.08
C ASP A 67 8.98 1.92 12.60
N VAL A 68 10.20 1.55 13.01
CA VAL A 68 10.93 0.34 12.57
C VAL A 68 10.12 -0.94 12.78
N SER A 69 9.31 -1.00 13.84
CA SER A 69 8.42 -2.15 14.11
C SER A 69 7.38 -2.36 13.01
N LYS A 70 6.77 -1.28 12.52
CA LYS A 70 5.83 -1.36 11.38
C LYS A 70 6.55 -1.72 10.10
N ILE A 71 7.71 -1.11 9.84
CA ILE A 71 8.52 -1.41 8.65
C ILE A 71 8.89 -2.90 8.60
N ASN A 72 9.37 -3.46 9.71
CA ASN A 72 9.68 -4.89 9.81
C ASN A 72 8.43 -5.77 9.58
N LYS A 73 7.27 -5.39 10.13
CA LYS A 73 6.03 -6.12 9.87
C LYS A 73 5.63 -6.09 8.39
N ILE A 74 5.80 -4.97 7.71
CA ILE A 74 5.50 -4.88 6.26
C ILE A 74 6.45 -5.79 5.48
N ILE A 75 7.76 -5.67 5.70
CA ILE A 75 8.77 -6.45 4.97
C ILE A 75 8.53 -7.95 5.17
N LEU A 76 8.20 -8.39 6.37
CA LEU A 76 8.03 -9.81 6.70
C LEU A 76 6.64 -10.36 6.36
N LYS A 77 5.57 -9.57 6.46
CA LYS A 77 4.18 -10.07 6.40
C LYS A 77 3.36 -9.54 5.23
N ALA A 78 3.74 -8.43 4.60
CA ALA A 78 2.95 -7.86 3.52
C ALA A 78 3.18 -8.59 2.18
N ASP A 79 4.25 -9.38 2.06
CA ASP A 79 4.61 -10.08 0.81
C ASP A 79 4.67 -9.09 -0.36
N LEU A 80 5.49 -8.05 -0.16
CA LEU A 80 5.71 -6.99 -1.12
C LEU A 80 6.39 -7.49 -2.40
N TYR A 81 7.11 -8.62 -2.30
CA TYR A 81 7.92 -9.17 -3.38
C TYR A 81 7.16 -10.22 -4.20
N GLY A 82 5.96 -10.61 -3.79
CA GLY A 82 5.09 -11.53 -4.53
C GLY A 82 5.69 -12.93 -4.70
N MET A 83 6.34 -13.44 -3.65
CA MET A 83 6.88 -14.81 -3.62
C MET A 83 5.81 -15.83 -3.27
#